data_AF-A0A177EKG6-F1
#
_entry.id   AF-A0A177EKG6-F1
#
_cell.length_a   1.000
_cell.length_b   1.000
_cell.length_c   1.000
_cell.angle_alpha   90.00
_cell.angle_beta   90.00
_cell.angle_gamma   90.00
#
_symmetry.space_group_name_H-M   'P 1'
#
loop_
_entity.id
_entity.type
_entity.pdbx_description
1 polymer ?
#
loop_
_entity_poly.entity_id
_entity_poly.type
_entity_poly.pdbx_seq_one_letter_code
_entity_poly.pdbx_strand_id
1 'polypeptide(L)'
;METKPVFYFRNIYKRIRIPHVLLFLALLSYIAHSTEEIVQSSSPEHIVSPYTKQTIRFFSRSYFENHHSTLEIVKTHEETHILKKQRNSVVVSLQKHNLHSVPEKLVQGIEFSTLKITSAGPIFPIRVDSAVLNKILCALGSIVADSLELYGLDVNAMNTSPSSIQRVAWALVRHKKHKTVPAPPTCILNIKQLLVTSVSSPTIKWFLAYSDMSQCRISLVISGGQELDSLEFLDDFKAAAIVELEILDILRLDSLDCKLLRDGPMPDVLTLGARTPISRTMSRQIHPNTNPNTGRFCLYPHSYGKC
;
A
#
# COMPACT_ATOMS: atom_id res chain seq x y z
N MET A 1 -19.72 46.50 -48.12
CA MET A 1 -18.77 45.47 -48.59
C MET A 1 -19.38 44.12 -48.29
N GLU A 2 -20.00 43.51 -49.30
CA GLU A 2 -20.63 42.18 -49.21
C GLU A 2 -19.68 41.14 -49.81
N THR A 3 -19.35 40.10 -49.04
CA THR A 3 -18.54 38.96 -49.50
C THR A 3 -19.47 37.76 -49.75
N LYS A 4 -19.57 37.35 -51.02
CA LYS A 4 -20.28 36.13 -51.46
C LYS A 4 -19.42 34.89 -51.20
N PRO A 5 -19.94 33.82 -50.57
CA PRO A 5 -19.25 32.55 -50.51
C PRO A 5 -19.44 31.78 -51.82
N VAL A 6 -18.33 31.36 -52.42
CA VAL A 6 -18.32 30.49 -53.60
C VAL A 6 -18.09 29.05 -53.13
N PHE A 7 -19.14 28.25 -53.10
CA PHE A 7 -19.05 26.81 -52.83
C PHE A 7 -18.92 26.04 -54.15
N TYR A 8 -17.73 25.52 -54.41
CA TYR A 8 -17.50 24.51 -55.45
C TYR A 8 -17.52 23.11 -54.82
N PHE A 9 -18.69 22.46 -54.81
CA PHE A 9 -18.78 21.01 -54.65
C PHE A 9 -18.97 20.38 -56.02
N ARG A 10 -17.86 20.20 -56.74
CA ARG A 10 -17.82 19.56 -58.05
C ARG A 10 -17.48 18.07 -57.89
N ASN A 11 -18.50 17.23 -58.04
CA ASN A 11 -18.45 15.85 -58.54
C ASN A 11 -17.18 15.00 -58.25
N ILE A 12 -17.19 14.28 -57.11
CA ILE A 12 -16.29 13.13 -56.87
C ILE A 12 -17.13 11.91 -56.47
N TYR A 13 -18.08 11.51 -57.32
CA TYR A 13 -18.93 10.33 -57.08
C TYR A 13 -19.03 9.41 -58.30
N LYS A 14 -17.89 9.04 -58.92
CA LYS A 14 -17.88 7.95 -59.91
C LYS A 14 -16.57 7.15 -59.91
N ARG A 15 -16.22 6.53 -58.78
CA ARG A 15 -15.39 5.30 -58.70
C ARG A 15 -15.19 4.83 -57.25
N ILE A 16 -16.26 4.77 -56.45
CA ILE A 16 -16.20 4.01 -55.21
C ILE A 16 -16.15 2.53 -55.64
N ARG A 17 -14.93 2.00 -55.70
CA ARG A 17 -14.71 0.59 -56.00
C ARG A 17 -15.48 -0.22 -54.94
N ILE A 18 -16.31 -1.14 -55.40
CA ILE A 18 -17.08 -2.13 -54.63
C ILE A 18 -16.30 -2.79 -53.45
N PRO A 19 -14.96 -3.00 -53.49
CA PRO A 19 -14.23 -3.58 -52.37
C PRO A 19 -14.27 -2.76 -51.07
N HIS A 20 -14.31 -1.42 -51.14
CA HIS A 20 -14.28 -0.59 -49.93
C HIS A 20 -15.59 -0.61 -49.15
N VAL A 21 -16.73 -0.74 -49.84
CA VAL A 21 -18.04 -0.86 -49.20
C VAL A 21 -18.17 -2.20 -48.49
N LEU A 22 -17.69 -3.29 -49.11
CA LEU A 22 -17.67 -4.61 -48.49
C LEU A 22 -16.74 -4.68 -47.29
N LEU A 23 -15.57 -4.03 -47.35
CA LEU A 23 -14.64 -3.95 -46.22
C LEU A 23 -15.27 -3.19 -45.03
N PHE A 24 -15.97 -2.09 -45.29
CA PHE A 24 -16.67 -1.33 -44.25
C PHE A 24 -17.82 -2.11 -43.63
N LEU A 25 -18.59 -2.85 -44.43
CA LEU A 25 -19.66 -3.72 -43.94
C LEU A 25 -19.11 -4.86 -43.08
N ALA A 26 -17.98 -5.47 -43.48
CA ALA A 26 -17.31 -6.49 -42.68
C ALA A 26 -16.79 -5.92 -41.34
N LEU A 27 -16.21 -4.72 -41.35
CA LEU A 27 -15.75 -4.04 -40.13
C LEU A 27 -16.93 -3.69 -39.20
N LEU A 28 -18.05 -3.22 -39.75
CA LEU A 28 -19.26 -2.93 -38.99
C LEU A 28 -19.89 -4.20 -38.42
N SER A 29 -19.89 -5.32 -39.16
CA SER A 29 -20.35 -6.60 -38.62
C SER A 29 -19.41 -7.15 -37.54
N TYR A 30 -18.09 -6.92 -37.66
CA TYR A 30 -17.14 -7.29 -36.61
C TYR A 30 -17.35 -6.45 -35.34
N ILE A 31 -17.53 -5.13 -35.48
CA ILE A 31 -17.84 -4.24 -34.35
C ILE A 31 -19.20 -4.59 -33.72
N ALA A 32 -20.22 -4.90 -34.53
CA ALA A 32 -21.53 -5.31 -34.05
C ALA A 32 -21.50 -6.67 -33.33
N HIS A 33 -20.70 -7.62 -33.82
CA HIS A 33 -20.52 -8.91 -33.15
C HIS A 33 -19.67 -8.77 -31.87
N SER A 34 -18.73 -7.82 -31.83
CA SER A 34 -17.98 -7.48 -30.61
C SER A 34 -18.80 -6.76 -29.54
N THR A 35 -20.00 -6.28 -29.85
CA THR A 35 -20.91 -5.69 -28.85
C THR A 35 -21.91 -6.69 -28.25
N GLU A 36 -21.96 -7.92 -28.78
CA GLU A 36 -22.91 -8.96 -28.36
C GLU A 36 -22.30 -10.01 -27.43
N GLU A 37 -21.03 -9.83 -27.05
CA GLU A 37 -20.55 -10.32 -25.75
C GLU A 37 -21.19 -9.42 -24.69
N ILE A 38 -22.50 -9.61 -24.54
CA ILE A 38 -23.31 -9.15 -23.43
C ILE A 38 -22.49 -9.57 -22.23
N VAL A 39 -21.85 -8.58 -21.61
CA VAL A 39 -21.31 -8.65 -20.27
C VAL A 39 -22.49 -9.13 -19.46
N GLN A 40 -22.58 -10.45 -19.31
CA GLN A 40 -23.51 -11.12 -18.43
C GLN A 40 -23.10 -10.52 -17.10
N SER A 41 -23.86 -9.49 -16.71
CA SER A 41 -23.51 -8.58 -15.64
C SER A 41 -23.64 -9.39 -14.39
N SER A 42 -22.59 -10.19 -14.13
CA SER A 42 -22.48 -11.04 -12.97
C SER A 42 -22.73 -10.09 -11.83
N SER A 43 -23.82 -10.33 -11.12
CA SER A 43 -24.18 -9.55 -9.94
C SER A 43 -22.89 -9.34 -9.14
N PRO A 44 -22.57 -8.10 -8.74
CA PRO A 44 -21.31 -7.81 -8.07
C PRO A 44 -21.04 -8.85 -6.97
N GLU A 45 -19.87 -9.48 -7.02
CA GLU A 45 -19.51 -10.51 -6.06
C GLU A 45 -19.56 -9.89 -4.65
N HIS A 46 -20.36 -10.48 -3.77
CA HIS A 46 -20.57 -10.01 -2.41
C HIS A 46 -20.29 -11.14 -1.42
N ILE A 47 -19.97 -10.75 -0.19
CA ILE A 47 -19.61 -11.69 0.87
C ILE A 47 -20.82 -11.88 1.78
N VAL A 48 -21.29 -13.13 1.89
CA VAL A 48 -22.30 -13.53 2.87
C VAL A 48 -21.58 -13.94 4.16
N SER A 49 -21.78 -13.19 5.24
CA SER A 49 -21.12 -13.46 6.51
C SER A 49 -21.95 -13.01 7.71
N PRO A 50 -21.98 -13.78 8.82
CA PRO A 50 -22.65 -13.35 10.05
C PRO A 50 -22.00 -12.12 10.70
N TYR A 51 -20.75 -11.79 10.35
CA TYR A 51 -20.01 -10.63 10.89
C TYR A 51 -20.21 -9.34 10.09
N THR A 52 -21.12 -9.33 9.10
CA THR A 52 -21.31 -8.21 8.16
C THR A 52 -21.63 -6.90 8.89
N LYS A 53 -22.67 -6.90 9.75
CA LYS A 53 -23.07 -5.69 10.49
C LYS A 53 -21.96 -5.15 11.39
N GLN A 54 -21.22 -6.05 12.06
CA GLN A 54 -20.11 -5.69 12.94
C GLN A 54 -18.94 -5.09 12.15
N THR A 55 -18.63 -5.65 10.99
CA THR A 55 -17.53 -5.19 10.13
C THR A 55 -17.85 -3.82 9.54
N ILE A 56 -19.08 -3.62 9.03
CA ILE A 56 -19.55 -2.30 8.58
C ILE A 56 -19.40 -1.28 9.71
N ARG A 57 -19.83 -1.61 10.93
CA ARG A 57 -19.71 -0.73 12.10
C ARG A 57 -18.26 -0.45 12.51
N PHE A 58 -17.35 -1.40 12.35
CA PHE A 58 -15.93 -1.20 12.63
C PHE A 58 -15.33 -0.15 11.68
N PHE A 59 -15.52 -0.33 10.37
CA PHE A 59 -14.97 0.61 9.38
C PHE A 59 -15.66 1.98 9.40
N SER A 60 -16.96 2.04 9.70
CA SER A 60 -17.69 3.32 9.78
C SER A 60 -17.20 4.24 10.90
N ARG A 61 -16.48 3.73 11.91
CA ARG A 61 -15.89 4.54 12.99
C ARG A 61 -14.71 5.38 12.52
N SER A 62 -14.05 4.99 11.43
CA SER A 62 -12.92 5.70 10.85
C SER A 62 -13.33 6.89 9.98
N TYR A 63 -14.60 7.32 10.06
CA TYR A 63 -15.11 8.45 9.30
C TYR A 63 -14.36 9.74 9.64
N PHE A 64 -13.84 10.41 8.61
CA PHE A 64 -13.27 11.75 8.67
C PHE A 64 -14.15 12.69 7.84
N GLU A 65 -14.25 13.96 8.24
CA GLU A 65 -15.14 14.95 7.62
C GLU A 65 -14.94 15.11 6.11
N ASN A 66 -13.75 14.80 5.59
CA ASN A 66 -13.40 14.97 4.17
C ASN A 66 -13.22 13.66 3.40
N HIS A 67 -13.37 12.50 4.04
CA HIS A 67 -13.15 11.20 3.40
C HIS A 67 -14.23 10.20 3.82
N HIS A 68 -15.13 9.89 2.89
CA HIS A 68 -16.09 8.79 3.00
C HIS A 68 -15.38 7.45 2.88
N SER A 69 -14.67 7.06 3.94
CA SER A 69 -14.06 5.73 4.07
C SER A 69 -15.10 4.74 4.58
N THR A 70 -16.08 4.41 3.74
CA THR A 70 -17.08 3.38 4.05
C THR A 70 -16.93 2.21 3.11
N LEU A 71 -17.10 0.99 3.65
CA LEU A 71 -17.18 -0.20 2.81
C LEU A 71 -18.35 -0.07 1.82
N GLU A 72 -18.11 -0.46 0.58
CA GLU A 72 -19.12 -0.62 -0.43
C GLU A 72 -20.01 -1.82 -0.07
N ILE A 73 -21.32 -1.57 -0.03
CA ILE A 73 -22.34 -2.53 0.38
C ILE A 73 -23.37 -2.71 -0.74
N VAL A 74 -23.97 -3.90 -0.80
CA VAL A 74 -25.11 -4.20 -1.67
C VAL A 74 -26.27 -4.72 -0.85
N LYS A 75 -27.50 -4.40 -1.28
CA LYS A 75 -28.71 -4.98 -0.72
C LYS A 75 -29.23 -6.07 -1.64
N THR A 76 -29.37 -7.28 -1.14
CA THR A 76 -29.96 -8.42 -1.85
C THR A 76 -30.99 -9.06 -0.93
N HIS A 77 -32.22 -9.21 -1.43
CA HIS A 77 -33.33 -9.81 -0.65
C HIS A 77 -33.47 -9.23 0.77
N GLU A 78 -33.42 -7.89 0.88
CA GLU A 78 -33.49 -7.12 2.15
C GLU A 78 -32.30 -7.24 3.10
N GLU A 79 -31.35 -8.14 2.83
CA GLU A 79 -30.11 -8.25 3.57
C GLU A 79 -29.03 -7.32 3.00
N THR A 80 -28.17 -6.82 3.89
CA THR A 80 -27.03 -5.98 3.51
C THR A 80 -25.77 -6.84 3.53
N HIS A 81 -25.03 -6.84 2.42
CA HIS A 81 -23.78 -7.56 2.25
C HIS A 81 -22.65 -6.59 1.91
N ILE A 82 -21.41 -6.99 2.23
CA ILE A 82 -20.21 -6.25 1.82
C ILE A 82 -19.83 -6.72 0.41
N LEU A 83 -19.60 -5.79 -0.51
CA LEU A 83 -19.01 -6.13 -1.80
C LEU A 83 -17.62 -6.71 -1.58
N LYS A 84 -17.27 -7.78 -2.29
CA LYS A 84 -15.96 -8.42 -2.09
C LYS A 84 -14.82 -7.48 -2.45
N LYS A 85 -14.94 -6.79 -3.58
CA LYS A 85 -13.96 -5.82 -4.08
C LYS A 85 -14.34 -4.41 -3.67
N GLN A 86 -13.44 -3.73 -2.97
CA GLN A 86 -13.57 -2.35 -2.50
C GLN A 86 -12.72 -1.45 -3.41
N ARG A 87 -13.37 -0.65 -4.27
CA ARG A 87 -12.68 0.17 -5.27
C ARG A 87 -12.10 1.44 -4.67
N ASN A 88 -12.77 1.97 -3.66
CA ASN A 88 -12.33 3.17 -2.96
C ASN A 88 -11.31 2.85 -1.86
N SER A 89 -10.52 3.85 -1.49
CA SER A 89 -9.59 3.74 -0.35
C SER A 89 -10.38 3.58 0.95
N VAL A 90 -10.08 2.53 1.69
CA VAL A 90 -10.66 2.25 3.01
C VAL A 90 -9.63 2.57 4.09
N VAL A 91 -10.03 3.36 5.07
CA VAL A 91 -9.21 3.90 6.14
C VAL A 91 -9.59 3.26 7.48
N VAL A 92 -8.57 2.87 8.23
CA VAL A 92 -8.67 2.45 9.64
C VAL A 92 -7.93 3.47 10.49
N SER A 93 -8.70 4.29 11.23
CA SER A 93 -8.14 5.29 12.13
C SER A 93 -7.98 4.72 13.54
N LEU A 94 -6.74 4.44 13.94
CA LEU A 94 -6.42 3.82 15.24
C LEU A 94 -6.91 4.64 16.43
N GLN A 95 -6.95 5.97 16.34
CA GLN A 95 -7.52 6.84 17.39
C GLN A 95 -9.00 6.62 17.68
N LYS A 96 -9.75 6.08 16.73
CA LYS A 96 -11.19 5.83 16.86
C LYS A 96 -11.47 4.47 17.50
N HIS A 97 -10.40 3.72 17.81
CA HIS A 97 -10.46 2.38 18.34
C HIS A 97 -9.66 2.26 19.64
N ASN A 98 -10.21 1.46 20.54
CA ASN A 98 -9.56 0.92 21.72
C ASN A 98 -9.72 -0.61 21.71
N LEU A 99 -9.08 -1.30 22.66
CA LEU A 99 -9.12 -2.76 22.74
C LEU A 99 -10.54 -3.35 22.77
N HIS A 100 -11.51 -2.68 23.40
CA HIS A 100 -12.89 -3.16 23.49
C HIS A 100 -13.69 -2.92 22.20
N SER A 101 -13.35 -1.88 21.44
CA SER A 101 -14.05 -1.55 20.20
C SER A 101 -13.64 -2.40 19.00
N VAL A 102 -12.43 -2.98 19.02
CA VAL A 102 -11.96 -3.86 17.96
C VAL A 102 -12.59 -5.24 18.17
N PRO A 103 -13.38 -5.75 17.21
CA PRO A 103 -14.01 -7.04 17.34
C PRO A 103 -12.97 -8.17 17.27
N GLU A 104 -13.34 -9.37 17.73
CA GLU A 104 -12.47 -10.55 17.63
C GLU A 104 -12.33 -11.05 16.19
N LYS A 105 -13.38 -10.87 15.38
CA LYS A 105 -13.44 -11.30 13.99
C LYS A 105 -14.08 -10.22 13.13
N LEU A 106 -13.52 -10.01 11.95
CA LEU A 106 -14.13 -9.24 10.87
C LEU A 106 -14.46 -10.18 9.71
N VAL A 107 -15.33 -9.72 8.79
CA VAL A 107 -15.59 -10.43 7.53
C VAL A 107 -14.27 -10.66 6.80
N GLN A 108 -13.99 -11.91 6.46
CA GLN A 108 -12.79 -12.33 5.72
C GLN A 108 -13.03 -12.28 4.22
N GLY A 109 -11.94 -12.18 3.44
CA GLY A 109 -12.00 -12.21 1.98
C GLY A 109 -12.37 -10.88 1.31
N ILE A 110 -12.32 -9.77 2.05
CA ILE A 110 -12.45 -8.43 1.46
C ILE A 110 -11.16 -8.10 0.69
N GLU A 111 -11.31 -7.67 -0.55
CA GLU A 111 -10.22 -7.25 -1.44
C GLU A 111 -10.22 -5.72 -1.55
N PHE A 112 -9.16 -5.07 -1.09
CA PHE A 112 -9.06 -3.60 -1.08
C PHE A 112 -8.24 -3.08 -2.28
N SER A 113 -8.73 -2.05 -2.97
CA SER A 113 -7.83 -1.27 -3.85
C SER A 113 -6.76 -0.59 -2.98
N THR A 114 -7.17 0.05 -1.90
CA THR A 114 -6.24 0.65 -0.94
C THR A 114 -6.79 0.47 0.47
N LEU A 115 -5.98 -0.11 1.36
CA LEU A 115 -6.26 -0.12 2.80
C LEU A 115 -5.24 0.79 3.48
N LYS A 116 -5.72 1.83 4.17
CA LYS A 116 -4.88 2.79 4.90
C LYS A 116 -5.06 2.64 6.40
N ILE A 117 -4.00 2.36 7.12
CA ILE A 117 -3.98 2.33 8.58
C ILE A 117 -3.27 3.59 9.09
N THR A 118 -3.96 4.39 9.89
CA THR A 118 -3.45 5.69 10.34
C THR A 118 -3.78 5.97 11.79
N SER A 119 -2.93 6.74 12.47
CA SER A 119 -3.16 7.25 13.83
C SER A 119 -3.80 8.65 13.84
N ALA A 120 -4.18 9.22 12.69
CA ALA A 120 -4.75 10.55 12.49
C ALA A 120 -3.81 11.73 12.80
N GLY A 121 -4.13 12.91 12.23
CA GLY A 121 -3.40 14.17 12.35
C GLY A 121 -2.36 14.39 11.23
N PRO A 122 -2.44 15.47 10.44
CA PRO A 122 -1.55 15.67 9.29
C PRO A 122 -0.11 16.06 9.66
N ILE A 123 0.15 16.41 10.93
CA ILE A 123 1.35 17.18 11.28
C ILE A 123 2.43 16.34 11.96
N PHE A 124 2.07 15.38 12.83
CA PHE A 124 3.06 14.61 13.58
C PHE A 124 2.61 13.15 13.77
N PRO A 125 3.56 12.19 13.78
CA PRO A 125 3.27 10.84 14.19
C PRO A 125 2.61 10.83 15.57
N ILE A 126 1.48 10.14 15.68
CA ILE A 126 0.78 10.03 16.95
C ILE A 126 1.06 8.66 17.54
N ARG A 127 1.26 8.67 18.86
CA ARG A 127 1.45 7.47 19.63
C ARG A 127 0.27 6.51 19.44
N VAL A 128 0.60 5.28 19.09
CA VAL A 128 -0.37 4.20 18.91
C VAL A 128 -0.20 3.18 20.02
N ASP A 129 -1.32 2.73 20.58
CA ASP A 129 -1.33 1.52 21.40
C ASP A 129 -1.09 0.30 20.51
N SER A 130 0.10 -0.30 20.64
CA SER A 130 0.50 -1.48 19.86
C SER A 130 -0.44 -2.68 20.09
N ALA A 131 -1.09 -2.77 21.25
CA ALA A 131 -2.07 -3.81 21.51
C ALA A 131 -3.34 -3.62 20.68
N VAL A 132 -3.78 -2.37 20.46
CA VAL A 132 -4.92 -2.05 19.59
C VAL A 132 -4.58 -2.35 18.14
N LEU A 133 -3.41 -1.93 17.66
CA LEU A 133 -2.97 -2.22 16.29
C LEU A 133 -2.84 -3.73 16.05
N ASN A 134 -2.22 -4.47 16.98
CA ASN A 134 -2.13 -5.93 16.88
C ASN A 134 -3.51 -6.57 16.85
N LYS A 135 -4.43 -6.15 17.72
CA LYS A 135 -5.80 -6.67 17.73
C LYS A 135 -6.53 -6.42 16.41
N ILE A 136 -6.30 -5.27 15.76
CA ILE A 136 -6.84 -4.96 14.44
C ILE A 136 -6.25 -5.90 13.37
N LEU A 137 -4.93 -6.09 13.36
CA LEU A 137 -4.26 -7.00 12.43
C LEU A 137 -4.77 -8.45 12.60
N CYS A 138 -4.93 -8.92 13.85
CA CYS A 138 -5.54 -10.23 14.14
C CYS A 138 -6.98 -10.32 13.65
N ALA A 139 -7.80 -9.29 13.87
CA ALA A 139 -9.22 -9.30 13.51
C ALA A 139 -9.43 -9.26 11.99
N LEU A 140 -8.54 -8.58 11.27
CA LEU A 140 -8.48 -8.58 9.82
C LEU A 140 -8.04 -9.96 9.29
N GLY A 141 -7.10 -10.62 9.97
CA GLY A 141 -6.64 -11.96 9.59
C GLY A 141 -5.80 -11.89 8.32
N SER A 142 -6.37 -12.27 7.18
CA SER A 142 -5.71 -12.12 5.88
C SER A 142 -6.15 -10.83 5.19
N ILE A 143 -5.18 -9.99 4.83
CA ILE A 143 -5.40 -8.75 4.10
C ILE A 143 -5.01 -8.96 2.64
N VAL A 144 -5.99 -8.81 1.74
CA VAL A 144 -5.77 -8.77 0.29
C VAL A 144 -5.97 -7.34 -0.17
N ALA A 145 -4.91 -6.70 -0.69
CA ALA A 145 -5.01 -5.33 -1.19
C ALA A 145 -4.08 -5.04 -2.36
N ASP A 146 -4.43 -4.12 -3.26
CA ASP A 146 -3.45 -3.61 -4.22
C ASP A 146 -2.39 -2.77 -3.51
N SER A 147 -2.81 -1.88 -2.60
CA SER A 147 -1.91 -1.06 -1.78
C SER A 147 -2.30 -1.07 -0.30
N LEU A 148 -1.31 -1.27 0.58
CA LEU A 148 -1.43 -1.09 2.02
C LEU A 148 -0.62 0.14 2.44
N GLU A 149 -1.27 1.11 3.06
CA GLU A 149 -0.63 2.34 3.53
C GLU A 149 -0.57 2.38 5.06
N LEU A 150 0.62 2.64 5.61
CA LEU A 150 0.84 2.95 7.02
C LEU A 150 1.20 4.43 7.14
N TYR A 151 0.39 5.20 7.87
CA TYR A 151 0.56 6.65 7.95
C TYR A 151 0.58 7.17 9.39
N GLY A 152 1.68 7.84 9.76
CA GLY A 152 1.80 8.60 11.02
C GLY A 152 1.89 7.72 12.27
N LEU A 153 2.33 6.47 12.15
CA LEU A 153 2.30 5.51 13.26
C LEU A 153 3.59 5.59 14.10
N ASP A 154 3.44 5.69 15.42
CA ASP A 154 4.55 5.52 16.36
C ASP A 154 4.15 4.64 17.57
N VAL A 155 4.63 3.39 17.61
CA VAL A 155 4.40 2.47 18.74
C VAL A 155 5.39 2.66 19.88
N ASN A 156 6.47 3.43 19.67
CA ASN A 156 7.60 3.53 20.59
C ASN A 156 7.80 4.91 21.24
N ALA A 157 6.84 5.83 21.11
CA ALA A 157 6.90 7.20 21.65
C ALA A 157 7.08 7.31 23.19
N MET A 158 7.31 6.22 23.92
CA MET A 158 7.49 6.20 25.37
C MET A 158 8.84 5.63 25.85
N ASN A 159 9.91 5.88 25.09
CA ASN A 159 11.28 5.79 25.61
C ASN A 159 11.81 7.15 26.10
N THR A 160 10.96 8.03 26.63
CA THR A 160 11.40 8.92 27.70
C THR A 160 11.81 8.03 28.86
N SER A 161 13.09 7.65 28.86
CA SER A 161 13.80 6.83 29.84
C SER A 161 12.88 5.99 30.74
N PRO A 162 12.68 4.67 30.48
CA PRO A 162 12.02 3.82 31.46
C PRO A 162 12.68 4.10 32.81
N SER A 163 11.88 4.47 33.82
CA SER A 163 12.42 4.75 35.15
C SER A 163 13.34 3.59 35.53
N SER A 164 14.45 3.87 36.21
CA SER A 164 15.46 2.87 36.56
C SER A 164 14.84 1.60 37.20
N ILE A 165 13.69 1.77 37.84
CA ILE A 165 12.85 0.72 38.43
C ILE A 165 12.27 -0.25 37.36
N GLN A 166 11.78 0.24 36.22
CA GLN A 166 11.31 -0.61 35.12
C GLN A 166 12.46 -1.37 34.46
N ARG A 167 13.66 -0.79 34.33
CA ARG A 167 14.82 -1.52 33.77
C ARG A 167 15.19 -2.73 34.62
N VAL A 168 15.16 -2.59 35.95
CA VAL A 168 15.44 -3.69 36.88
C VAL A 168 14.31 -4.73 36.85
N ALA A 169 13.05 -4.29 36.83
CA ALA A 169 11.91 -5.22 36.71
C ALA A 169 11.96 -6.04 35.41
N TRP A 170 12.30 -5.43 34.28
CA TRP A 170 12.42 -6.12 32.99
C TRP A 170 13.65 -7.04 32.93
N ALA A 171 14.76 -6.67 33.60
CA ALA A 171 15.92 -7.55 33.75
C ALA A 171 15.59 -8.80 34.59
N LEU A 172 14.80 -8.63 35.66
CA LEU A 172 14.33 -9.74 36.49
C LEU A 172 13.32 -10.65 35.75
N VAL A 173 12.45 -10.09 34.91
CA VAL A 173 11.53 -10.87 34.06
C VAL A 173 12.29 -11.63 32.95
N ARG A 174 13.34 -11.04 32.36
CA ARG A 174 14.15 -11.70 31.32
C ARG A 174 15.02 -12.85 31.84
N HIS A 175 15.27 -12.95 33.14
CA HIS A 175 16.00 -14.08 33.71
C HIS A 175 15.18 -15.36 33.81
N LYS A 176 13.84 -15.31 33.69
CA LYS A 176 13.05 -16.49 33.38
C LYS A 176 13.08 -16.70 31.87
N LYS A 177 14.20 -17.29 31.42
CA LYS A 177 14.50 -17.74 30.07
C LYS A 177 13.57 -18.88 29.64
N HIS A 178 12.25 -18.70 29.74
CA HIS A 178 11.36 -19.40 28.83
C HIS A 178 11.74 -18.87 27.46
N LYS A 179 12.28 -19.74 26.60
CA LYS A 179 12.34 -19.49 25.15
C LYS A 179 10.91 -19.12 24.75
N THR A 180 10.62 -17.82 24.72
CA THR A 180 9.35 -17.31 24.22
C THR A 180 9.42 -17.61 22.74
N VAL A 181 8.83 -18.74 22.35
CA VAL A 181 8.62 -19.07 20.94
C VAL A 181 7.99 -17.82 20.34
N PRO A 182 8.59 -17.22 19.29
CA PRO A 182 8.00 -16.05 18.66
C PRO A 182 6.55 -16.38 18.36
N ALA A 183 5.62 -15.55 18.85
CA ALA A 183 4.22 -15.75 18.52
C ALA A 183 4.11 -15.82 16.99
N PRO A 184 3.36 -16.78 16.43
CA PRO A 184 3.19 -16.87 14.99
C PRO A 184 2.66 -15.54 14.45
N PRO A 185 3.06 -15.15 13.22
CA PRO A 185 2.59 -13.92 12.60
C PRO A 185 1.06 -13.89 12.63
N THR A 186 0.51 -12.75 13.04
CA THR A 186 -0.93 -12.63 13.33
C THR A 186 -1.73 -12.21 12.12
N CYS A 187 -1.06 -11.69 11.07
CA CYS A 187 -1.69 -11.21 9.86
C CYS A 187 -0.95 -11.70 8.62
N ILE A 188 -1.69 -12.26 7.66
CA ILE A 188 -1.14 -12.69 6.36
C ILE A 188 -1.46 -11.60 5.34
N LEU A 189 -0.42 -11.03 4.74
CA LEU A 189 -0.56 -10.00 3.72
C LEU A 189 -0.45 -10.62 2.34
N ASN A 190 -1.36 -10.21 1.45
CA ASN A 190 -1.30 -10.42 0.01
C ASN A 190 -1.47 -9.06 -0.66
N ILE A 191 -0.33 -8.36 -0.82
CA ILE A 191 -0.30 -6.97 -1.29
C ILE A 191 0.67 -6.79 -2.46
N LYS A 192 0.41 -5.80 -3.31
CA LYS A 192 1.33 -5.40 -4.39
C LYS A 192 2.21 -4.23 -3.99
N GLN A 193 1.68 -3.31 -3.18
CA GLN A 193 2.40 -2.14 -2.72
C GLN A 193 2.27 -1.95 -1.20
N LEU A 194 3.38 -1.58 -0.57
CA LEU A 194 3.42 -1.15 0.82
C LEU A 194 3.98 0.28 0.87
N LEU A 195 3.13 1.23 1.27
CA LEU A 195 3.51 2.62 1.46
C LEU A 195 3.62 2.93 2.94
N VAL A 196 4.77 3.46 3.37
CA VAL A 196 5.08 3.78 4.76
C VAL A 196 5.44 5.26 4.84
N THR A 197 4.54 6.06 5.40
CA THR A 197 4.70 7.52 5.45
C THR A 197 4.70 8.01 6.89
N SER A 198 5.77 8.68 7.30
CA SER A 198 5.93 9.24 8.65
C SER A 198 5.70 8.20 9.75
N VAL A 199 6.25 7.00 9.57
CA VAL A 199 6.18 5.89 10.52
C VAL A 199 7.57 5.61 11.07
N SER A 200 7.76 5.63 12.39
CA SER A 200 9.09 5.44 12.98
C SER A 200 9.68 4.05 12.64
N SER A 201 11.00 3.97 12.42
CA SER A 201 11.69 2.69 12.14
C SER A 201 11.34 1.56 13.14
N PRO A 202 11.26 1.81 14.46
CA PRO A 202 10.81 0.77 15.39
C PRO A 202 9.38 0.29 15.17
N THR A 203 8.49 1.18 14.70
CA THR A 203 7.11 0.82 14.33
C THR A 203 7.07 -0.03 13.07
N ILE A 204 7.92 0.27 12.08
CA ILE A 204 8.08 -0.58 10.89
C ILE A 204 8.52 -1.98 11.31
N LYS A 205 9.59 -2.10 12.11
CA LYS A 205 10.08 -3.39 12.63
C LYS A 205 9.02 -4.15 13.40
N TRP A 206 8.28 -3.45 14.27
CA TRP A 206 7.16 -4.03 15.00
C TRP A 206 6.11 -4.58 14.02
N PHE A 207 5.67 -3.80 13.03
CA PHE A 207 4.67 -4.23 12.06
C PHE A 207 5.11 -5.48 11.27
N LEU A 208 6.38 -5.53 10.84
CA LEU A 208 6.96 -6.68 10.14
C LEU A 208 7.02 -7.94 11.01
N ALA A 209 7.21 -7.79 12.32
CA ALA A 209 7.22 -8.94 13.24
C ALA A 209 5.85 -9.61 13.37
N TYR A 210 4.76 -8.87 13.13
CA TYR A 210 3.38 -9.36 13.25
C TYR A 210 2.72 -9.66 11.89
N SER A 211 3.43 -9.43 10.79
CA SER A 211 2.90 -9.61 9.44
C SER A 211 3.70 -10.66 8.67
N ASP A 212 3.01 -11.51 7.92
CA ASP A 212 3.61 -12.44 6.97
C ASP A 212 3.44 -11.92 5.55
N MET A 213 4.57 -11.62 4.88
CA MET A 213 4.64 -11.19 3.48
C MET A 213 5.38 -12.21 2.61
N SER A 214 5.62 -13.42 3.10
CA SER A 214 6.50 -14.41 2.46
C SER A 214 6.09 -14.82 1.05
N GLN A 215 4.83 -14.58 0.68
CA GLN A 215 4.28 -14.85 -0.65
C GLN A 215 4.17 -13.59 -1.53
N CYS A 216 4.51 -12.41 -1.01
CA CYS A 216 4.33 -11.14 -1.72
C CYS A 216 5.58 -10.72 -2.49
N ARG A 217 5.38 -10.20 -3.70
CA ARG A 217 6.36 -9.41 -4.45
C ARG A 217 5.90 -7.96 -4.44
N ILE A 218 6.60 -7.09 -3.72
CA ILE A 218 6.08 -5.77 -3.36
C ILE A 218 6.88 -4.62 -3.98
N SER A 219 6.18 -3.54 -4.31
CA SER A 219 6.72 -2.18 -4.41
C SER A 219 6.69 -1.56 -3.02
N LEU A 220 7.86 -1.19 -2.48
CA LEU A 220 8.02 -0.62 -1.16
C LEU A 220 8.37 0.87 -1.28
N VAL A 221 7.51 1.72 -0.73
CA VAL A 221 7.73 3.17 -0.70
C VAL A 221 7.80 3.63 0.76
N ILE A 222 8.89 4.28 1.13
CA ILE A 222 9.12 4.83 2.46
C ILE A 222 9.31 6.33 2.34
N SER A 223 8.53 7.11 3.08
CA SER A 223 8.57 8.57 3.02
C SER A 223 8.32 9.25 4.37
N GLY A 224 8.54 10.56 4.41
CA GLY A 224 8.01 11.42 5.48
C GLY A 224 9.01 11.88 6.52
N GLY A 225 10.21 12.30 6.12
CA GLY A 225 11.10 13.09 6.97
C GLY A 225 11.83 12.31 8.06
N GLN A 226 12.15 11.04 7.82
CA GLN A 226 12.80 10.22 8.84
C GLN A 226 14.32 10.42 8.83
N GLU A 227 14.91 10.33 10.03
CA GLU A 227 16.35 10.07 10.20
C GLU A 227 16.54 8.57 10.32
N LEU A 228 17.34 8.00 9.44
CA LEU A 228 17.65 6.59 9.39
C LEU A 228 19.16 6.42 9.51
N ASP A 229 19.63 5.66 10.49
CA ASP A 229 21.06 5.36 10.58
C ASP A 229 21.48 4.44 9.43
N SER A 230 20.64 3.46 9.08
CA SER A 230 20.90 2.51 8.00
C SER A 230 19.61 1.97 7.38
N LEU A 231 19.75 1.24 6.27
CA LEU A 231 18.67 0.48 5.65
C LEU A 231 18.52 -0.94 6.22
N GLU A 232 19.23 -1.29 7.29
CA GLU A 232 19.24 -2.65 7.85
C GLU A 232 17.85 -3.12 8.32
N PHE A 233 16.92 -2.22 8.59
CA PHE A 233 15.53 -2.60 8.89
C PHE A 233 14.83 -3.28 7.71
N LEU A 234 15.33 -3.10 6.48
CA LEU A 234 14.88 -3.83 5.31
C LEU A 234 15.20 -5.32 5.39
N ASP A 235 16.18 -5.73 6.19
CA ASP A 235 16.58 -7.14 6.36
C ASP A 235 15.50 -7.96 7.09
N ASP A 236 14.63 -7.27 7.83
CA ASP A 236 13.49 -7.87 8.54
C ASP A 236 12.27 -8.05 7.62
N PHE A 237 12.30 -7.53 6.38
CA PHE A 237 11.24 -7.75 5.41
C PHE A 237 11.27 -9.18 4.90
N LYS A 238 10.32 -9.98 5.35
CA LYS A 238 10.10 -11.34 4.88
C LYS A 238 9.24 -11.37 3.62
N ALA A 239 9.46 -10.46 2.68
CA ALA A 239 8.78 -10.49 1.38
C ALA A 239 9.43 -11.54 0.47
N ALA A 240 8.69 -12.11 -0.48
CA ALA A 240 9.27 -12.98 -1.50
C ALA A 240 10.28 -12.22 -2.38
N ALA A 241 9.95 -10.96 -2.71
CA ALA A 241 10.86 -10.02 -3.35
C ALA A 241 10.39 -8.58 -3.12
N ILE A 242 11.34 -7.64 -3.08
CA ILE A 242 11.07 -6.21 -3.24
C ILE A 242 11.43 -5.86 -4.68
N VAL A 243 10.41 -5.62 -5.51
CA VAL A 243 10.61 -5.35 -6.95
C VAL A 243 10.97 -3.89 -7.20
N GLU A 244 10.46 -2.99 -6.35
CA GLU A 244 10.74 -1.56 -6.40
C GLU A 244 10.96 -1.08 -4.98
N LEU A 245 12.00 -0.26 -4.79
CA LEU A 245 12.30 0.38 -3.52
C LEU A 245 12.46 1.88 -3.74
N GLU A 246 11.53 2.64 -3.16
CA GLU A 246 11.59 4.09 -3.13
C GLU A 246 11.72 4.58 -1.69
N ILE A 247 12.80 5.29 -1.41
CA ILE A 247 13.02 5.94 -0.12
C ILE A 247 13.09 7.43 -0.38
N LEU A 248 12.01 8.13 -0.05
CA LEU A 248 11.78 9.52 -0.39
C LEU A 248 11.73 10.38 0.86
N ASP A 249 11.99 11.68 0.71
CA ASP A 249 11.82 12.67 1.77
C ASP A 249 12.59 12.36 3.07
N ILE A 250 13.69 11.62 3.02
CA ILE A 250 14.49 11.33 4.23
C ILE A 250 15.28 12.56 4.65
N LEU A 251 15.36 12.82 5.96
CA LEU A 251 16.14 13.91 6.53
C LEU A 251 17.62 13.57 6.54
N ARG A 252 17.95 12.34 6.94
CA ARG A 252 19.31 11.82 7.03
C ARG A 252 19.30 10.31 6.80
N LEU A 253 20.26 9.82 6.04
CA LEU A 253 20.57 8.41 5.89
C LEU A 253 22.08 8.26 6.00
N ASP A 254 22.58 7.52 6.99
CA ASP A 254 24.03 7.43 7.23
C ASP A 254 24.70 6.24 6.51
N SER A 255 23.97 5.12 6.35
CA SER A 255 24.43 3.95 5.60
C SER A 255 23.35 3.33 4.69
N LEU A 256 23.77 2.79 3.54
CA LEU A 256 22.93 1.95 2.67
C LEU A 256 23.03 0.47 3.01
N ASP A 257 23.74 0.12 4.09
CA ASP A 257 23.95 -1.27 4.48
C ASP A 257 22.59 -1.95 4.75
N CYS A 258 22.30 -2.97 3.95
CA CYS A 258 21.26 -3.96 4.18
C CYS A 258 21.58 -5.21 3.34
N LYS A 259 21.14 -6.38 3.77
CA LYS A 259 21.27 -7.65 3.04
C LYS A 259 20.58 -7.59 1.68
N LEU A 260 19.47 -6.86 1.54
CA LEU A 260 18.78 -6.71 0.26
C LEU A 260 19.72 -6.18 -0.83
N LEU A 261 20.52 -5.15 -0.51
CA LEU A 261 21.44 -4.51 -1.45
C LEU A 261 22.80 -5.22 -1.55
N ARG A 262 23.22 -5.97 -0.52
CA ARG A 262 24.49 -6.71 -0.50
C ARG A 262 24.40 -8.09 -1.13
N ASP A 263 23.41 -8.87 -0.70
CA ASP A 263 23.33 -10.32 -0.93
C ASP A 263 22.06 -10.73 -1.70
N GLY A 264 21.04 -9.87 -1.71
CA GLY A 264 19.74 -10.13 -2.31
C GLY A 264 19.66 -9.82 -3.82
N PRO A 265 18.57 -10.24 -4.48
CA PRO A 265 18.25 -9.73 -5.80
C PRO A 265 18.00 -8.23 -5.70
N MET A 266 18.76 -7.44 -6.47
CA MET A 266 18.57 -5.99 -6.56
C MET A 266 17.15 -5.70 -7.10
N PRO A 267 16.40 -4.73 -6.53
CA PRO A 267 15.13 -4.31 -7.12
C PRO A 267 15.32 -3.76 -8.54
N ASP A 268 14.27 -3.88 -9.36
CA ASP A 268 14.24 -3.34 -10.72
C ASP A 268 14.31 -1.79 -10.70
N VAL A 269 13.72 -1.19 -9.67
CA VAL A 269 13.75 0.25 -9.42
C VAL A 269 14.28 0.53 -8.02
N LEU A 270 15.33 1.35 -7.94
CA LEU A 270 15.85 1.88 -6.69
C LEU A 270 15.96 3.41 -6.76
N THR A 271 15.09 4.09 -6.01
CA THR A 271 15.04 5.54 -5.94
C THR A 271 15.32 6.01 -4.53
N LEU A 272 16.34 6.85 -4.36
CA LEU A 272 16.64 7.51 -3.08
C LEU A 272 16.54 9.02 -3.25
N GLY A 273 15.59 9.62 -2.55
CA GLY A 273 15.36 11.06 -2.49
C GLY A 273 15.56 11.57 -1.06
N ALA A 274 16.61 12.36 -0.85
CA ALA A 274 16.90 12.97 0.45
C ALA A 274 16.75 14.50 0.39
N ARG A 275 16.36 15.09 1.53
CA ARG A 275 16.29 16.55 1.68
C ARG A 275 17.67 17.18 1.90
N THR A 276 18.58 16.43 2.53
CA THR A 276 19.97 16.83 2.71
C THR A 276 20.88 16.07 1.74
N PRO A 277 22.03 16.64 1.35
CA PRO A 277 23.00 15.92 0.54
C PRO A 277 23.43 14.62 1.24
N ILE A 278 23.20 13.49 0.58
CA ILE A 278 23.67 12.19 1.05
C ILE A 278 25.20 12.21 1.10
N SER A 279 25.79 11.81 2.22
CA SER A 279 27.24 11.83 2.40
C SER A 279 27.94 11.04 1.29
N ARG A 280 29.05 11.58 0.74
CA ARG A 280 29.82 10.94 -0.34
C ARG A 280 30.26 9.51 -0.01
N THR A 281 30.42 9.18 1.27
CA THR A 281 30.80 7.83 1.72
C THR A 281 29.84 6.75 1.22
N MET A 282 28.55 7.07 1.10
CA MET A 282 27.51 6.10 0.72
C MET A 282 27.55 5.72 -0.76
N SER A 283 28.03 6.62 -1.63
CA SER A 283 28.15 6.35 -3.07
C SER A 283 29.09 5.19 -3.41
N ARG A 284 30.01 4.84 -2.48
CA ARG A 284 30.97 3.73 -2.66
C ARG A 284 30.42 2.36 -2.25
N GLN A 285 29.32 2.32 -1.49
CA GLN A 285 28.73 1.06 -0.99
C GLN A 285 27.88 0.35 -2.04
N ILE A 286 27.45 1.06 -3.09
CA ILE A 286 26.71 0.45 -4.19
C ILE A 286 27.73 -0.17 -5.13
N HIS A 287 27.99 -1.47 -4.95
CA HIS A 287 28.74 -2.20 -5.95
C HIS A 287 27.97 -2.14 -7.27
N PRO A 288 28.62 -1.80 -8.41
CA PRO A 288 28.00 -1.76 -9.71
C PRO A 288 27.77 -3.20 -10.20
N ASN A 289 26.86 -3.91 -9.55
CA ASN A 289 26.31 -5.17 -10.06
C ASN A 289 25.08 -4.91 -10.94
N THR A 290 24.91 -3.66 -11.38
CA THR A 290 23.85 -3.24 -12.29
C THR A 290 24.10 -3.88 -13.65
N ASN A 291 23.39 -4.96 -13.94
CA ASN A 291 23.10 -5.35 -15.31
C ASN A 291 22.53 -4.11 -16.02
N PRO A 292 23.21 -3.57 -17.06
CA PRO A 292 22.84 -2.30 -17.67
C PRO A 292 21.43 -2.29 -18.28
N ASN A 293 20.78 -3.45 -18.38
CA ASN A 293 19.48 -3.61 -19.01
C ASN A 293 18.27 -3.68 -18.06
N THR A 294 18.45 -3.71 -16.73
CA THR A 294 17.31 -4.00 -15.82
C THR A 294 17.13 -3.07 -14.61
N GLY A 295 18.17 -2.39 -14.13
CA GLY A 295 18.06 -1.55 -12.92
C GLY A 295 18.08 -0.05 -13.22
N ARG A 296 17.05 0.69 -12.82
CA ARG A 296 17.11 2.17 -12.75
C ARG A 296 17.50 2.60 -11.34
N PHE A 297 18.69 3.19 -11.22
CA PHE A 297 19.16 3.80 -9.99
C PHE A 297 19.08 5.33 -10.09
N CYS A 298 18.28 5.91 -9.22
CA CYS A 298 17.83 7.29 -9.29
C CYS A 298 18.17 8.00 -7.96
N LEU A 299 19.23 8.82 -7.93
CA LEU A 299 19.63 9.65 -6.78
C LEU A 299 19.33 11.12 -7.06
N TYR A 300 18.48 11.76 -6.26
CA TYR A 300 18.21 13.20 -6.40
C TYR A 300 18.22 13.93 -5.07
N PRO A 301 18.84 15.13 -5.02
CA PRO A 301 18.42 16.13 -4.04
C PRO A 301 16.98 16.54 -4.40
N HIS A 302 16.11 16.63 -3.40
CA HIS A 302 14.65 16.83 -3.59
C HIS A 302 14.24 18.14 -4.32
N SER A 303 15.18 18.93 -4.83
CA SER A 303 14.94 20.08 -5.69
C SER A 303 14.63 19.67 -7.14
N TYR A 304 13.36 19.33 -7.41
CA TYR A 304 12.64 19.48 -8.70
C TYR A 304 13.25 18.86 -9.99
N GLY A 305 13.71 17.61 -9.98
CA GLY A 305 14.05 16.87 -11.22
C GLY A 305 13.29 15.54 -11.33
N LYS A 306 12.70 15.23 -12.50
CA LYS A 306 12.15 13.90 -12.82
C LYS A 306 13.26 13.00 -13.39
N CYS A 307 13.29 11.71 -13.02
CA CYS A 307 13.77 10.66 -13.94
C CYS A 307 12.74 10.53 -15.09
#